data_AF-A0A2M7U7N0-F1
#
_entry.id   AF-A0A2M7U7N0-F1
#
_cell.length_a   1.000
_cell.length_b   1.000
_cell.length_c   1.000
_cell.angle_alpha   90.00
_cell.angle_beta   90.00
_cell.angle_gamma   90.00
#
_symmetry.space_group_name_H-M   'P 1'
#
loop_
_entity.id
_entity.type
_entity.pdbx_description
1 polymer ?
#
loop_
_entity_poly.entity_id
_entity_poly.type
_entity_poly.pdbx_seq_one_letter_code
_entity_poly.pdbx_strand_id
1 'polypeptide(L)' 'VVEIGSSLIQLFGKKFLKKKIFPVAPFHLYLQNKGWEEPKIVMRLWLISIIFVIFGLMIAFMK' A
#
# COMPACT_ATOMS: atom_id res chain seq x y z
N VAL A 1 -3.48 3.49 -4.68
CA VAL A 1 -2.22 3.62 -5.46
C VAL A 1 -1.15 2.66 -4.98
N VAL A 2 -0.75 2.70 -3.70
CA VAL A 2 0.31 1.83 -3.14
C VAL A 2 0.04 0.34 -3.33
N GLU A 3 -1.19 -0.11 -3.06
CA GLU A 3 -1.64 -1.49 -3.28
C GLU A 3 -1.37 -1.97 -4.72
N ILE A 4 -1.87 -1.21 -5.69
CA ILE A 4 -1.76 -1.52 -7.12
C ILE A 4 -0.31 -1.44 -7.58
N GLY A 5 0.45 -0.43 -7.13
CA GLY A 5 1.87 -0.29 -7.44
C GLY A 5 2.71 -1.46 -6.93
N SER A 6 2.46 -1.90 -5.69
CA SER A 6 3.14 -3.07 -5.11
C SER A 6 2.85 -4.36 -5.89
N SER A 7 1.60 -4.57 -6.31
CA SER A 7 1.20 -5.70 -7.16
C SER A 7 1.81 -5.61 -8.56
N LEU A 8 1.88 -4.42 -9.15
CA LEU A 8 2.44 -4.21 -10.48
C LEU A 8 3.95 -4.47 -10.50
N ILE A 9 4.69 -3.99 -9.49
CA ILE A 9 6.12 -4.29 -9.32
C ILE A 9 6.33 -5.79 -9.12
N GLN A 10 5.47 -6.46 -8.33
CA GLN A 10 5.55 -7.90 -8.13
C GLN A 10 5.30 -8.69 -9.44
N LEU A 11 4.34 -8.26 -10.24
CA LEU A 11 4.06 -8.87 -11.56
C LEU A 11 5.20 -8.62 -12.55
N PHE A 12 5.76 -7.42 -12.57
CA PHE A 12 6.96 -7.10 -13.37
C PHE A 12 8.14 -7.97 -12.96
N GLY A 13 8.43 -8.10 -11.66
CA GLY A 13 9.49 -8.97 -11.16
C GLY A 13 9.31 -10.43 -11.57
N LYS A 14 8.09 -10.95 -11.47
CA LYS A 14 7.78 -12.32 -11.90
C LYS A 14 7.90 -12.50 -13.42
N LYS A 15 7.57 -11.48 -14.21
CA LYS A 15 7.63 -11.53 -15.68
C LYS A 15 9.04 -11.38 -16.23
N PHE A 16 9.84 -10.47 -15.69
CA PHE A 16 11.18 -10.13 -16.21
C PHE A 16 12.30 -10.87 -15.48
N LEU A 17 12.23 -11.00 -14.16
CA LEU A 17 13.29 -11.60 -13.33
C LEU A 17 12.97 -13.06 -12.94
N LYS A 18 11.76 -13.56 -13.26
CA LYS A 18 11.20 -14.86 -12.82
C LYS A 18 11.30 -15.10 -11.31
N LYS A 19 11.52 -14.04 -10.52
CA LYS A 19 11.70 -14.07 -9.07
C LYS A 19 10.73 -13.10 -8.42
N LYS A 20 10.26 -13.44 -7.21
CA LYS A 20 9.41 -12.57 -6.40
C LYS A 20 10.28 -11.46 -5.80
N ILE A 21 9.91 -10.19 -6.02
CA ILE A 21 10.63 -9.03 -5.47
C ILE A 21 10.20 -8.79 -4.02
N PHE A 22 8.90 -8.93 -3.74
CA PHE A 22 8.33 -8.87 -2.40
C PHE A 22 7.95 -10.27 -1.90
N PRO A 23 8.01 -10.53 -0.57
CA PRO A 23 7.58 -11.80 0.02
C PRO A 23 6.13 -12.14 -0.34
N VAL A 24 5.27 -11.13 -0.25
CA VAL A 24 3.87 -11.16 -0.70
C VAL A 24 3.48 -9.73 -1.11
N ALA A 25 2.64 -9.62 -2.11
CA ALA A 25 2.00 -8.38 -2.53
C ALA A 25 0.53 -8.73 -2.86
N PRO A 26 -0.44 -7.82 -2.65
CA PRO A 26 -0.34 -6.38 -2.33
C PRO A 26 0.15 -6.01 -0.91
N PHE A 27 0.36 -4.70 -0.68
CA PHE A 27 0.94 -4.13 0.54
C PHE A 27 0.22 -4.53 1.85
N HIS A 28 -1.12 -4.64 1.87
CA HIS A 28 -1.81 -5.09 3.09
C HIS A 28 -1.46 -6.53 3.48
N LEU A 29 -1.29 -7.44 2.51
CA LEU A 29 -0.84 -8.82 2.76
C LEU A 29 0.60 -8.85 3.28
N TYR A 30 1.45 -7.92 2.84
CA TYR A 30 2.79 -7.79 3.37
C TYR A 30 2.77 -7.44 4.87
N LEU A 31 1.86 -6.55 5.29
CA LEU A 31 1.67 -6.23 6.71
C LEU A 31 1.09 -7.40 7.50
N GLN A 32 0.17 -8.16 6.92
CA GLN A 32 -0.38 -9.37 7.53
C GLN A 32 0.68 -10.45 7.71
N ASN A 33 1.53 -10.67 6.70
CA ASN A 33 2.66 -11.60 6.78
C ASN A 33 3.73 -11.16 7.79
N LYS A 34 3.77 -9.86 8.14
CA LYS A 34 4.61 -9.32 9.22
C LYS A 34 4.01 -9.53 10.61
N GLY A 35 2.84 -10.18 10.71
CA GLY A 35 2.16 -10.51 11.97
C GLY A 35 1.16 -9.48 12.45
N TRP A 36 0.65 -8.61 11.57
CA TRP A 36 -0.43 -7.68 11.93
C TRP A 36 -1.79 -8.32 11.68
N GLU A 37 -2.70 -8.15 12.64
CA GLU A 37 -4.11 -8.56 12.48
C GLU A 37 -4.82 -7.67 11.46
N GLU A 38 -5.73 -8.24 10.67
CA GLU A 38 -6.47 -7.51 9.64
C GLU A 38 -7.18 -6.25 10.15
N PRO A 39 -7.91 -6.28 11.30
CA PRO A 39 -8.60 -5.08 11.80
C PRO A 39 -7.62 -3.94 12.12
N LYS A 40 -6.44 -4.28 12.63
CA LYS A 40 -5.38 -3.33 12.96
C LYS A 40 -4.79 -2.68 11.70
N ILE A 41 -4.64 -3.43 10.61
CA ILE A 41 -4.16 -2.91 9.33
C ILE A 41 -5.18 -1.93 8.75
N VAL A 42 -6.47 -2.33 8.71
CA VAL A 42 -7.56 -1.51 8.17
C VAL A 42 -7.65 -0.18 8.91
N MET A 43 -7.69 -0.22 10.25
CA MET A 43 -7.81 0.99 11.07
C MET A 43 -6.64 1.96 10.85
N ARG A 44 -5.41 1.44 10.71
CA ARG A 44 -4.22 2.27 10.47
C ARG A 44 -4.20 2.86 9.06
N LEU A 45 -4.61 2.09 8.05
CA LEU A 45 -4.72 2.62 6.69
C LEU A 45 -5.79 3.71 6.57
N TRP A 46 -6.88 3.61 7.33
CA TRP A 46 -7.89 4.67 7.41
C TRP A 46 -7.33 5.95 8.02
N LEU A 47 -6.59 5.88 9.13
CA LEU A 47 -5.93 7.05 9.71
C LEU A 47 -4.98 7.72 8.72
N ILE A 48 -4.15 6.94 8.02
CA ILE A 48 -3.26 7.45 6.97
C ILE A 48 -4.06 8.11 5.85
N SER A 49 -5.17 7.49 5.43
CA SER A 49 -6.03 8.02 4.37
C SER A 49 -6.64 9.37 4.74
N ILE A 50 -7.09 9.54 5.98
CA ILE A 50 -7.62 10.82 6.50
C ILE A 50 -6.54 11.91 6.45
N ILE A 51 -5.31 11.61 6.85
CA ILE A 51 -4.18 12.55 6.79
C ILE A 51 -3.92 12.99 5.34
N PHE A 52 -3.88 12.04 4.40
CA PHE A 52 -3.70 12.36 2.98
C PHE A 52 -4.85 13.17 2.40
N VAL A 53 -6.10 12.92 2.84
CA VAL A 53 -7.27 13.72 2.44
C VAL A 53 -7.10 15.16 2.91
N ILE A 54 -6.76 15.39 4.18
CA ILE A 54 -6.53 16.74 4.71
C ILE A 54 -5.42 17.43 3.92
N PHE A 55 -4.30 16.75 3.67
CA PHE A 55 -3.19 17.31 2.90
C PHE A 55 -3.58 17.65 1.45
N GLY A 56 -4.36 16.77 0.81
CA GLY A 56 -4.90 17.01 -0.54
C GLY A 56 -5.85 18.21 -0.59
N LEU A 57 -6.71 18.36 0.42
CA LEU A 57 -7.58 19.53 0.55
C LEU A 57 -6.76 20.81 0.79
N MET A 58 -5.75 20.76 1.66
CA MET A 58 -4.85 21.90 1.88
C MET A 58 -4.17 22.35 0.59
N ILE A 59 -3.68 21.43 -0.23
CA ILE A 59 -3.10 21.77 -1.55
C ILE A 59 -4.16 22.35 -2.49
N ALA A 60 -5.37 21.79 -2.51
CA ALA A 60 -6.44 22.26 -3.39
C ALA A 60 -6.93 23.67 -3.04
N PHE A 61 -6.95 24.03 -1.75
CA PHE A 61 -7.37 25.35 -1.26
C PHE A 61 -6.20 26.32 -1.03
N MET A 62 -4.94 25.86 -1.06
CA MET A 62 -3.76 26.72 -1.26
C MET A 62 -3.73 27.18 -2.71
N LYS A 63 -4.62 28.12 -3.02
CA LYS A 63 -4.54 28.99 -4.18
C LYS A 63 -4.44 30.42 -3.69
#